data_AF-A0A9X0D3X9-F1
#
_entry.id   AF-A0A9X0D3X9-F1
#
_cell.length_a   1.000
_cell.length_b   1.000
_cell.length_c   1.000
_cell.angle_alpha   90.00
_cell.angle_beta   90.00
_cell.angle_gamma   90.00
#
_symmetry.space_group_name_H-M   'P 1'
#
loop_
_entity.id
_entity.type
_entity.pdbx_description
1 polymer ?
#
loop_
_entity_poly.entity_id
_entity_poly.type
_entity_poly.pdbx_seq_one_letter_code
_entity_poly.pdbx_strand_id
1 'polypeptide(L)'
;MSNFKKWLKAVFSEEFRTNSFSLKFPNTELFSESPWFPPALFIIYRLVVTSCCVIFTVESVYNTPSYLWLVQFDNWSISTVCLYFVLTTLLLIYYTTKTWRDNNIEKTKLDEPRAEKGCVDDEQGENESELLWAASEGGEEEDCEDKLPCYHKIVWLLQTIAANSILVVTFCYVLLEEQLNALVLSVYLSFSVFMIADAIFSFAPIRLLHVVYSYVFTLAYVFVVVGYYFVVVDSQMPGMPRFVNRIQGPFSSVMVSLILILGQPLFQMLYFTIHKLNCLAYFKYYGY
;
A
#
# COMPACT_ATOMS: atom_id res chain seq x y z
N MET A 1 26.60 -5.29 15.38
CA MET A 1 25.47 -5.47 16.34
C MET A 1 25.07 -4.16 17.04
N SER A 2 26.03 -3.33 17.50
CA SER A 2 25.74 -1.99 18.10
C SER A 2 25.03 -1.03 17.13
N ASN A 3 25.46 -0.96 15.87
CA ASN A 3 24.89 -0.04 14.87
C ASN A 3 23.46 -0.39 14.47
N PHE A 4 23.14 -1.69 14.35
CA PHE A 4 21.77 -2.14 14.06
C PHE A 4 20.78 -1.76 15.17
N LYS A 5 21.18 -1.89 16.44
CA LYS A 5 20.33 -1.50 17.57
C LYS A 5 20.11 0.00 17.64
N LYS A 6 21.12 0.81 17.31
CA LYS A 6 21.01 2.27 17.21
C LYS A 6 20.08 2.69 16.08
N TRP A 7 20.25 2.08 14.89
CA TRP A 7 19.39 2.31 13.74
C TRP A 7 17.93 1.97 14.04
N LEU A 8 17.67 0.79 14.60
CA LEU A 8 16.32 0.36 14.98
C LEU A 8 15.68 1.34 15.98
N LYS A 9 16.44 1.82 16.96
CA LYS A 9 15.97 2.82 17.93
C LYS A 9 15.62 4.15 17.26
N ALA A 10 16.43 4.61 16.31
CA ALA A 10 16.17 5.84 15.57
C ALA A 10 14.88 5.70 14.73
N VAL A 11 14.75 4.62 13.96
CA VAL A 11 13.56 4.32 13.15
C VAL A 11 12.29 4.34 14.00
N PHE A 12 12.26 3.61 15.12
CA PHE A 12 11.08 3.61 15.98
C PHE A 12 10.83 4.97 16.63
N SER A 13 11.87 5.70 17.04
CA SER A 13 11.71 7.02 17.64
C SER A 13 11.07 8.02 16.68
N GLU A 14 11.37 7.92 15.40
CA GLU A 14 10.79 8.78 14.37
C GLU A 14 9.37 8.38 13.99
N GLU A 15 9.13 7.07 13.84
CA GLU A 15 7.82 6.53 13.49
C GLU A 15 6.77 6.83 14.55
N PHE A 16 7.12 6.90 15.84
CA PHE A 16 6.18 7.25 16.91
C PHE A 16 5.98 8.77 17.10
N ARG A 17 6.61 9.62 16.29
CA ARG A 17 6.41 11.08 16.34
C ARG A 17 5.04 11.42 15.75
N THR A 18 4.30 12.36 16.35
CA THR A 18 2.96 12.74 15.87
C THR A 18 2.92 13.22 14.41
N ASN A 19 4.05 13.73 13.89
CA ASN A 19 4.18 14.14 12.50
C ASN A 19 4.17 12.96 11.51
N SER A 20 4.44 11.73 11.95
CA SER A 20 4.39 10.54 11.09
C SER A 20 2.97 10.11 10.73
N PHE A 21 1.94 10.59 11.47
CA PHE A 21 0.53 10.48 11.08
C PHE A 21 0.19 11.34 9.86
N SER A 22 1.02 12.32 9.51
CA SER A 22 0.74 13.20 8.39
C SER A 22 1.16 12.54 7.09
N LEU A 23 0.31 12.62 6.06
CA LEU A 23 0.61 12.21 4.68
C LEU A 23 1.55 13.21 3.99
N LYS A 24 2.66 13.56 4.65
CA LYS A 24 3.73 14.42 4.14
C LYS A 24 4.94 13.56 3.86
N PHE A 25 5.38 13.59 2.61
CA PHE A 25 6.58 12.91 2.17
C PHE A 25 7.31 13.78 1.14
N PRO A 26 8.63 14.01 1.30
CA PRO A 26 9.36 14.99 0.51
C PRO A 26 9.57 14.56 -0.95
N ASN A 27 9.70 13.26 -1.22
CA ASN A 27 10.07 12.74 -2.55
C ASN A 27 8.92 11.99 -3.22
N THR A 28 8.24 12.62 -4.17
CA THR A 28 7.12 12.01 -4.94
C THR A 28 7.57 10.88 -5.88
N GLU A 29 8.84 10.87 -6.27
CA GLU A 29 9.38 9.97 -7.29
C GLU A 29 9.47 8.52 -6.78
N LEU A 30 9.73 8.34 -5.49
CA LEU A 30 9.80 7.02 -4.84
C LEU A 30 8.50 6.21 -4.91
N PHE A 31 7.36 6.86 -5.14
CA PHE A 31 6.08 6.17 -5.34
C PHE A 31 5.96 5.48 -6.70
N SER A 32 6.77 5.91 -7.68
CA SER A 32 6.71 5.42 -9.06
C SER A 32 7.94 4.61 -9.47
N GLU A 33 8.96 4.58 -8.62
CA GLU A 33 10.21 3.89 -8.89
C GLU A 33 10.27 2.48 -8.30
N SER A 34 11.03 1.62 -8.98
CA SER A 34 11.35 0.27 -8.54
C SER A 34 12.86 0.12 -8.40
N PRO A 35 13.37 -0.35 -7.24
CA PRO A 35 14.80 -0.59 -7.04
C PRO A 35 15.34 -1.72 -7.90
N TRP A 36 14.50 -2.72 -8.16
CA TRP A 36 14.95 -4.04 -8.61
C TRP A 36 14.86 -4.21 -10.12
N PHE A 37 14.01 -3.42 -10.78
CA PHE A 37 13.71 -3.59 -12.18
C PHE A 37 13.90 -2.29 -12.97
N PRO A 38 14.41 -2.39 -14.21
CA PRO A 38 14.33 -1.30 -15.17
C PRO A 38 12.88 -0.81 -15.32
N PRO A 39 12.67 0.51 -15.57
CA PRO A 39 11.33 1.10 -15.64
C PRO A 39 10.37 0.37 -16.58
N ALA A 40 10.85 -0.11 -17.73
CA ALA A 40 10.04 -0.84 -18.71
C ALA A 40 9.47 -2.16 -18.15
N LEU A 41 10.28 -2.94 -17.42
CA LEU A 41 9.84 -4.19 -16.82
C LEU A 41 8.84 -3.94 -15.68
N PHE A 42 9.06 -2.89 -14.89
CA PHE A 42 8.13 -2.50 -13.83
C PHE A 42 6.76 -2.08 -14.36
N ILE A 43 6.71 -1.35 -15.48
CA ILE A 43 5.45 -1.00 -16.16
C ILE A 43 4.69 -2.25 -16.61
N ILE A 44 5.38 -3.22 -17.23
CA ILE A 44 4.75 -4.47 -17.68
C ILE A 44 4.16 -5.23 -16.48
N TYR A 45 4.94 -5.37 -15.40
CA TYR A 45 4.48 -5.98 -14.15
C TYR A 45 3.21 -5.28 -13.62
N ARG A 46 3.22 -3.96 -13.52
CA ARG A 46 2.07 -3.16 -13.03
C ARG A 46 0.83 -3.33 -13.91
N LEU A 47 1.00 -3.34 -15.23
CA LEU A 47 -0.12 -3.55 -16.17
C LEU A 47 -0.74 -4.95 -16.01
N VAL A 48 0.08 -5.99 -15.85
CA VAL A 48 -0.40 -7.37 -15.66
C VAL A 48 -1.17 -7.47 -14.34
N VAL A 49 -0.59 -7.03 -13.22
CA VAL A 49 -1.24 -7.09 -11.90
C VAL A 49 -2.54 -6.28 -11.89
N THR A 50 -2.53 -5.08 -12.45
CA THR A 50 -3.73 -4.22 -12.52
C THR A 50 -4.83 -4.88 -13.35
N SER A 51 -4.48 -5.48 -14.49
CA SER A 51 -5.43 -6.20 -15.34
C SER A 51 -6.06 -7.38 -14.60
N CYS A 52 -5.25 -8.18 -13.89
CA CYS A 52 -5.75 -9.26 -13.05
C CYS A 52 -6.70 -8.76 -11.95
N CYS A 53 -6.33 -7.67 -11.26
CA CYS A 53 -7.16 -7.07 -10.21
C CYS A 53 -8.52 -6.60 -10.75
N VAL A 54 -8.52 -5.95 -11.91
CA VAL A 54 -9.74 -5.47 -12.57
C VAL A 54 -10.63 -6.66 -12.96
N ILE A 55 -10.08 -7.70 -13.58
CA ILE A 55 -10.83 -8.90 -13.99
C ILE A 55 -11.53 -9.53 -12.78
N PHE A 56 -10.80 -9.81 -11.69
CA PHE A 56 -11.38 -10.42 -10.49
C PHE A 56 -12.41 -9.53 -9.80
N THR A 57 -12.19 -8.22 -9.77
CA THR A 57 -13.14 -7.27 -9.16
C THR A 57 -14.43 -7.20 -9.97
N VAL A 58 -14.32 -7.14 -11.30
CA VAL A 58 -15.48 -7.12 -12.21
C VAL A 58 -16.27 -8.43 -12.11
N GLU A 59 -15.58 -9.57 -12.09
CA GLU A 59 -16.21 -10.88 -11.88
C GLU A 59 -16.96 -10.96 -10.54
N SER A 60 -16.37 -10.43 -9.45
CA SER A 60 -17.02 -10.35 -8.13
C SER A 60 -18.32 -9.53 -8.17
N VAL A 61 -18.33 -8.40 -8.88
CA VAL A 61 -19.51 -7.55 -9.06
C VAL A 61 -20.60 -8.27 -9.85
N TYR A 62 -20.26 -8.99 -10.92
CA TYR A 62 -21.25 -9.72 -11.72
C TYR A 62 -21.86 -10.91 -10.99
N ASN A 63 -21.08 -11.61 -10.17
CA ASN A 63 -21.52 -12.81 -9.46
C ASN A 63 -22.34 -12.53 -8.19
N THR A 64 -22.41 -11.27 -7.74
CA THR A 64 -23.12 -10.89 -6.51
C THR A 64 -24.21 -9.86 -6.83
N PRO A 65 -25.45 -10.02 -6.34
CA PRO A 65 -26.48 -8.99 -6.55
C PRO A 65 -26.05 -7.64 -5.96
N SER A 66 -26.36 -6.56 -6.68
CA SER A 66 -25.68 -5.26 -6.55
C SER A 66 -25.67 -4.68 -5.13
N TYR A 67 -26.77 -4.80 -4.39
CA TYR A 67 -26.85 -4.26 -3.02
C TYR A 67 -26.11 -5.12 -1.99
N LEU A 68 -26.09 -6.46 -2.15
CA LEU A 68 -25.35 -7.35 -1.24
C LEU A 68 -23.84 -7.23 -1.44
N TRP A 69 -23.41 -6.88 -2.65
CA TRP A 69 -21.99 -6.66 -2.94
C TRP A 69 -21.41 -5.55 -2.04
N LEU A 70 -22.20 -4.50 -1.78
CA LEU A 70 -21.81 -3.36 -0.92
C LEU A 70 -21.81 -3.69 0.58
N VAL A 71 -22.47 -4.77 1.03
CA VAL A 71 -22.47 -5.15 2.46
C VAL A 71 -21.36 -6.17 2.78
N GLN A 72 -20.57 -6.56 1.78
CA GLN A 72 -19.53 -7.58 1.89
C GLN A 72 -18.14 -6.95 2.09
N PHE A 73 -17.53 -7.18 3.26
CA PHE A 73 -16.20 -6.65 3.58
C PHE A 73 -15.11 -7.12 2.60
N ASP A 74 -15.22 -8.37 2.13
CA ASP A 74 -14.33 -8.93 1.12
C ASP A 74 -14.32 -8.10 -0.16
N ASN A 75 -15.49 -7.63 -0.60
CA ASN A 75 -15.60 -6.79 -1.79
C ASN A 75 -15.04 -5.38 -1.58
N TRP A 76 -15.22 -4.80 -0.39
CA TRP A 76 -14.61 -3.52 -0.03
C TRP A 76 -13.08 -3.61 -0.10
N SER A 77 -12.51 -4.67 0.46
CA SER A 77 -11.07 -4.90 0.41
C SER A 77 -10.57 -5.11 -1.01
N ILE A 78 -11.22 -6.00 -1.78
CA ILE A 78 -10.83 -6.28 -3.18
C ILE A 78 -10.91 -5.01 -4.04
N SER A 79 -12.00 -4.24 -3.88
CA SER A 79 -12.19 -2.99 -4.61
C SER A 79 -11.12 -1.95 -4.25
N THR A 80 -10.74 -1.84 -2.98
CA THR A 80 -9.68 -0.93 -2.54
C THR A 80 -8.32 -1.32 -3.12
N VAL A 81 -7.98 -2.62 -3.13
CA VAL A 81 -6.75 -3.13 -3.77
C VAL A 81 -6.77 -2.83 -5.27
N CYS A 82 -7.88 -3.08 -5.95
CA CYS A 82 -8.02 -2.78 -7.37
C CYS A 82 -7.87 -1.29 -7.67
N LEU A 83 -8.53 -0.42 -6.89
CA LEU A 83 -8.44 1.03 -7.04
C LEU A 83 -7.01 1.52 -6.83
N TYR A 84 -6.31 0.98 -5.82
CA TYR A 84 -4.91 1.26 -5.57
C TYR A 84 -4.04 0.95 -6.80
N PHE A 85 -4.11 -0.28 -7.33
CA PHE A 85 -3.31 -0.69 -8.49
C PHE A 85 -3.64 0.09 -9.77
N VAL A 86 -4.91 0.44 -9.99
CA VAL A 86 -5.30 1.29 -11.11
C VAL A 86 -4.67 2.68 -10.99
N LEU A 87 -4.77 3.32 -9.82
CA LEU A 87 -4.24 4.67 -9.61
C LEU A 87 -2.71 4.70 -9.69
N THR A 88 -2.01 3.75 -9.08
CA THR A 88 -0.53 3.67 -9.18
C THR A 88 -0.08 3.42 -10.62
N THR A 89 -0.78 2.59 -11.38
CA THR A 89 -0.47 2.34 -12.78
C THR A 89 -0.71 3.57 -13.65
N LEU A 90 -1.81 4.29 -13.42
CA LEU A 90 -2.08 5.55 -14.11
C LEU A 90 -1.01 6.61 -13.79
N LEU A 91 -0.57 6.71 -12.54
CA LEU A 91 0.52 7.60 -12.14
C LEU A 91 1.83 7.22 -12.83
N LEU A 92 2.18 5.94 -12.85
CA LEU A 92 3.38 5.45 -13.52
C LEU A 92 3.36 5.78 -15.02
N ILE A 93 2.24 5.55 -15.72
CA ILE A 93 2.06 5.92 -17.13
C ILE A 93 2.17 7.43 -17.32
N TYR A 94 1.56 8.22 -16.44
CA TYR A 94 1.64 9.68 -16.49
C TYR A 94 3.08 10.18 -16.36
N TYR A 95 3.83 9.70 -15.37
CA TYR A 95 5.22 10.12 -15.16
C TYR A 95 6.13 9.67 -16.30
N THR A 96 6.01 8.42 -16.75
CA THR A 96 6.83 7.89 -17.85
C THR A 96 6.58 8.64 -19.16
N THR A 97 5.32 8.97 -19.48
CA THR A 97 4.99 9.77 -20.66
C THR A 97 5.47 11.21 -20.55
N LYS A 98 5.37 11.81 -19.35
CA LYS A 98 5.93 13.14 -19.08
C LYS A 98 7.44 13.17 -19.28
N THR A 99 8.17 12.26 -18.65
CA THR A 99 9.65 12.16 -18.78
C THR A 99 10.06 11.92 -20.22
N TRP A 100 9.35 11.05 -20.95
CA TRP A 100 9.61 10.82 -22.37
C TRP A 100 9.42 12.08 -23.22
N ARG A 101 8.34 12.83 -22.96
CA ARG A 101 8.07 14.10 -23.65
C ARG A 101 9.14 15.14 -23.36
N ASP A 102 9.51 15.31 -22.09
CA ASP A 102 10.46 16.33 -21.66
C ASP A 102 11.86 16.02 -22.22
N ASN A 103 12.28 14.75 -22.23
CA ASN A 103 13.51 14.28 -22.88
C ASN A 103 13.52 14.54 -24.40
N ASN A 104 12.39 14.40 -25.09
CA ASN A 104 12.30 14.69 -26.52
C ASN A 104 12.38 16.20 -26.80
N ILE A 105 11.82 17.04 -25.93
CA ILE A 105 11.93 18.49 -26.02
C ILE A 105 13.39 18.91 -25.80
N GLU A 106 14.08 18.33 -24.83
CA GLU A 106 15.50 18.62 -24.59
C GLU A 106 16.40 18.15 -25.75
N LYS A 107 16.17 16.95 -26.30
CA LYS A 107 16.86 16.49 -27.51
C LYS A 107 16.66 17.45 -28.69
N THR A 108 15.45 17.98 -28.85
CA THR A 108 15.14 18.98 -29.89
C THR A 108 15.85 20.32 -29.66
N LYS A 109 16.17 20.67 -28.41
CA LYS A 109 16.93 21.88 -28.05
C LYS A 109 18.45 21.69 -28.09
N LEU A 110 18.94 20.46 -27.90
CA LEU A 110 20.37 20.14 -27.92
C LEU A 110 20.96 20.09 -29.35
N ASP A 111 20.11 19.99 -30.38
CA ASP A 111 20.49 20.13 -31.79
C ASP A 111 20.87 21.58 -32.17
N GLU A 112 20.85 22.52 -31.22
CA GLU A 112 21.38 23.90 -31.33
C GLU A 112 22.72 24.01 -30.56
N PRO A 113 23.83 24.52 -31.16
CA PRO A 113 25.15 24.38 -30.57
C PRO A 113 25.34 25.32 -29.37
N ARG A 114 25.44 24.78 -28.16
CA ARG A 114 25.92 25.51 -26.98
C ARG A 114 26.99 24.76 -26.20
N ALA A 115 28.02 25.53 -25.87
CA ALA A 115 29.31 25.14 -25.33
C ALA A 115 29.24 24.55 -23.91
N GLU A 116 30.13 23.58 -23.69
CA GLU A 116 30.45 22.91 -22.44
C GLU A 116 30.75 23.86 -21.28
N LYS A 117 30.33 23.46 -20.07
CA LYS A 117 31.12 23.66 -18.85
C LYS A 117 30.71 22.62 -17.80
N GLY A 118 31.64 21.71 -17.50
CA GLY A 118 31.53 20.80 -16.37
C GLY A 118 32.01 21.42 -15.05
N CYS A 119 31.78 20.70 -13.96
CA CYS A 119 32.66 20.59 -12.79
C CYS A 119 32.22 19.37 -11.96
N VAL A 120 33.22 18.75 -11.32
CA VAL A 120 33.23 17.48 -10.55
C VAL A 120 33.63 17.80 -9.09
N ASP A 121 33.43 16.81 -8.21
CA ASP A 121 33.83 16.65 -6.78
C ASP A 121 32.81 17.17 -5.74
N ASP A 122 32.51 16.48 -4.64
CA ASP A 122 33.39 15.71 -3.75
C ASP A 122 32.61 14.65 -2.91
N GLU A 123 33.09 13.39 -2.88
CA GLU A 123 32.60 12.26 -2.06
C GLU A 123 33.44 12.16 -0.76
N GLN A 124 32.91 12.59 0.40
CA GLN A 124 33.39 12.06 1.69
C GLN A 124 32.45 12.37 2.87
N GLY A 125 31.29 11.70 2.95
CA GLY A 125 30.40 11.79 4.14
C GLY A 125 29.25 10.79 4.22
N GLU A 126 29.12 9.86 3.29
CA GLU A 126 27.85 9.18 2.98
C GLU A 126 27.45 8.09 3.99
N ASN A 127 28.39 7.39 4.62
CA ASN A 127 28.05 6.15 5.36
C ASN A 127 27.23 6.35 6.66
N GLU A 128 27.36 7.48 7.36
CA GLU A 128 26.55 7.76 8.57
C GLU A 128 25.25 8.52 8.24
N SER A 129 25.29 9.36 7.20
CA SER A 129 24.14 10.14 6.73
C SER A 129 23.14 9.30 5.92
N GLU A 130 23.59 8.32 5.12
CA GLU A 130 22.71 7.41 4.37
C GLU A 130 21.92 6.47 5.29
N LEU A 131 22.58 5.94 6.33
CA LEU A 131 21.95 5.10 7.35
C LEU A 131 20.91 5.89 8.17
N LEU A 132 21.15 7.19 8.35
CA LEU A 132 20.22 8.12 8.99
C LEU A 132 19.11 8.57 8.04
N TRP A 133 19.35 8.73 6.74
CA TRP A 133 18.32 8.99 5.72
C TRP A 133 17.35 7.81 5.57
N ALA A 134 17.85 6.57 5.57
CA ALA A 134 17.01 5.37 5.59
C ALA A 134 16.17 5.23 6.86
N ALA A 135 16.66 5.82 7.97
CA ALA A 135 15.94 5.92 9.23
C ALA A 135 15.04 7.17 9.32
N SER A 136 15.35 8.21 8.53
CA SER A 136 14.78 9.54 8.60
C SER A 136 14.13 9.97 7.29
N GLU A 137 12.98 9.36 7.02
CA GLU A 137 12.03 9.87 6.00
C GLU A 137 11.32 11.16 6.47
N GLY A 138 11.63 11.63 7.68
CA GLY A 138 11.16 12.85 8.34
C GLY A 138 12.31 13.72 8.85
N GLY A 139 13.41 13.78 8.08
CA GLY A 139 14.51 14.71 8.31
C GLY A 139 14.03 16.16 8.48
N GLU A 140 14.78 16.87 9.32
CA GLU A 140 14.53 18.13 10.01
C GLU A 140 13.74 19.22 9.26
N GLU A 141 12.97 19.96 10.06
CA GLU A 141 12.17 21.12 9.72
C GLU A 141 13.01 22.23 9.06
N GLU A 142 13.21 22.14 7.75
CA GLU A 142 13.09 23.34 6.91
C GLU A 142 11.66 23.36 6.37
N ASP A 143 11.07 24.55 6.37
CA ASP A 143 9.71 24.93 5.95
C ASP A 143 9.45 24.62 4.46
N CYS A 144 9.63 23.36 4.06
CA CYS A 144 9.27 22.88 2.75
C CYS A 144 7.74 22.78 2.72
N GLU A 145 7.12 23.75 2.06
CA GLU A 145 5.74 23.70 1.60
C GLU A 145 5.36 22.27 1.18
N ASP A 146 4.13 21.87 1.46
CA ASP A 146 3.60 20.52 1.23
C ASP A 146 3.73 20.11 -0.26
N LYS A 147 4.90 19.57 -0.64
CA LYS A 147 5.27 19.26 -2.03
C LYS A 147 4.54 18.05 -2.60
N LEU A 148 3.81 17.28 -1.78
CA LEU A 148 3.14 16.06 -2.24
C LEU A 148 1.75 16.38 -2.83
N PRO A 149 1.55 16.18 -4.15
CA PRO A 149 0.25 16.37 -4.77
C PRO A 149 -0.82 15.48 -4.12
N CYS A 150 -2.07 15.98 -4.09
CA CYS A 150 -3.19 15.30 -3.44
C CYS A 150 -3.40 13.84 -3.91
N TYR A 151 -3.17 13.56 -5.19
CA TYR A 151 -3.30 12.20 -5.74
C TYR A 151 -2.30 11.20 -5.14
N HIS A 152 -1.07 11.62 -4.84
CA HIS A 152 -0.08 10.75 -4.16
C HIS A 152 -0.50 10.46 -2.73
N LYS A 153 -1.09 11.43 -2.02
CA LYS A 153 -1.65 11.21 -0.67
C LYS A 153 -2.78 10.18 -0.70
N ILE A 154 -3.65 10.25 -1.70
CA ILE A 154 -4.76 9.29 -1.88
C ILE A 154 -4.20 7.89 -2.16
N VAL A 155 -3.22 7.77 -3.06
CA VAL A 155 -2.58 6.48 -3.37
C VAL A 155 -1.90 5.89 -2.13
N TRP A 156 -1.23 6.72 -1.34
CA TRP A 156 -0.56 6.26 -0.12
C TRP A 156 -1.54 5.81 0.96
N LEU A 157 -2.64 6.54 1.12
CA LEU A 157 -3.75 6.14 1.99
C LEU A 157 -4.34 4.78 1.53
N LEU A 158 -4.63 4.66 0.24
CA LEU A 158 -5.17 3.43 -0.36
C LEU A 158 -4.22 2.25 -0.20
N GLN A 159 -2.92 2.45 -0.37
CA GLN A 159 -1.90 1.42 -0.16
C GLN A 159 -2.03 0.81 1.23
N THR A 160 -2.13 1.67 2.26
CA THR A 160 -2.20 1.20 3.65
C THR A 160 -3.51 0.48 3.93
N ILE A 161 -4.63 1.01 3.45
CA ILE A 161 -5.94 0.38 3.64
C ILE A 161 -5.98 -0.97 2.93
N ALA A 162 -5.59 -1.01 1.65
CA ALA A 162 -5.58 -2.21 0.81
C ALA A 162 -4.70 -3.32 1.40
N ALA A 163 -3.47 -2.98 1.82
CA ALA A 163 -2.50 -3.93 2.35
C ALA A 163 -3.01 -4.63 3.62
N ASN A 164 -3.60 -3.86 4.55
CA ASN A 164 -4.11 -4.44 5.80
C ASN A 164 -5.44 -5.17 5.60
N SER A 165 -6.38 -4.57 4.86
CA SER A 165 -7.72 -5.13 4.71
C SER A 165 -7.70 -6.48 4.01
N ILE A 166 -6.82 -6.69 3.01
CA ILE A 166 -6.77 -7.95 2.27
C ILE A 166 -6.20 -9.09 3.12
N LEU A 167 -5.22 -8.81 3.98
CA LEU A 167 -4.72 -9.80 4.93
C LEU A 167 -5.78 -10.14 5.97
N VAL A 168 -6.52 -9.15 6.49
CA VAL A 168 -7.67 -9.42 7.38
C VAL A 168 -8.67 -10.35 6.71
N VAL A 169 -9.08 -10.07 5.46
CA VAL A 169 -10.02 -10.91 4.71
C VAL A 169 -9.48 -12.33 4.54
N THR A 170 -8.21 -12.46 4.15
CA THR A 170 -7.55 -13.75 3.91
C THR A 170 -7.46 -14.58 5.20
N PHE A 171 -7.00 -13.98 6.30
CA PHE A 171 -6.88 -14.68 7.58
C PHE A 171 -8.25 -15.05 8.16
N CYS A 172 -9.22 -14.14 8.12
CA CYS A 172 -10.59 -14.45 8.55
C CYS A 172 -11.19 -15.58 7.72
N TYR A 173 -10.94 -15.63 6.41
CA TYR A 173 -11.42 -16.71 5.57
C TYR A 173 -10.76 -18.06 5.93
N VAL A 174 -9.44 -18.09 6.10
CA VAL A 174 -8.71 -19.32 6.44
C VAL A 174 -9.07 -19.85 7.83
N LEU A 175 -9.31 -18.97 8.81
CA LEU A 175 -9.50 -19.37 10.21
C LEU A 175 -10.96 -19.65 10.58
N LEU A 176 -11.92 -19.09 9.86
CA LEU A 176 -13.34 -19.14 10.23
C LEU A 176 -14.19 -19.97 9.27
N GLU A 177 -13.75 -20.17 8.04
CA GLU A 177 -14.50 -20.96 7.07
C GLU A 177 -14.24 -22.46 7.30
N GLU A 178 -15.29 -23.21 7.61
CA GLU A 178 -15.19 -24.66 7.83
C GLU A 178 -14.85 -25.43 6.55
N GLN A 179 -15.36 -24.95 5.41
CA GLN A 179 -15.14 -25.56 4.09
C GLN A 179 -14.46 -24.56 3.16
N LEU A 180 -13.14 -24.69 3.05
CA LEU A 180 -12.34 -23.83 2.18
C LEU A 180 -12.64 -24.13 0.71
N ASN A 181 -13.30 -23.18 0.04
CA ASN A 181 -13.36 -23.17 -1.41
C ASN A 181 -12.01 -22.71 -1.97
N ALA A 182 -11.36 -23.59 -2.73
CA ALA A 182 -10.03 -23.38 -3.30
C ALA A 182 -9.97 -22.17 -4.26
N LEU A 183 -11.03 -21.91 -5.02
CA LEU A 183 -11.09 -20.78 -5.96
C LEU A 183 -11.16 -19.46 -5.18
N VAL A 184 -12.03 -19.38 -4.18
CA VAL A 184 -12.16 -18.17 -3.34
C VAL A 184 -10.85 -17.92 -2.57
N LEU A 185 -10.24 -18.98 -2.04
CA LEU A 185 -8.94 -18.90 -1.38
C LEU A 185 -7.86 -18.38 -2.32
N SER A 186 -7.79 -18.89 -3.55
CA SER A 186 -6.77 -18.49 -4.52
C SER A 186 -6.91 -17.02 -4.90
N VAL A 187 -8.13 -16.49 -4.98
CA VAL A 187 -8.38 -15.06 -5.24
C VAL A 187 -7.86 -14.19 -4.08
N TYR A 188 -8.22 -14.50 -2.83
CA TYR A 188 -7.76 -13.74 -1.66
C TYR A 188 -6.25 -13.81 -1.48
N LEU A 189 -5.65 -14.99 -1.70
CA LEU A 189 -4.21 -15.17 -1.70
C LEU A 189 -3.55 -14.39 -2.83
N SER A 190 -4.13 -14.37 -4.04
CA SER A 190 -3.59 -13.63 -5.18
C SER A 190 -3.50 -12.14 -4.89
N PHE A 191 -4.56 -11.52 -4.35
CA PHE A 191 -4.52 -10.11 -3.95
C PHE A 191 -3.51 -9.84 -2.81
N SER A 192 -3.40 -10.75 -1.85
CA SER A 192 -2.40 -10.64 -0.78
C SER A 192 -0.97 -10.71 -1.34
N VAL A 193 -0.71 -11.65 -2.25
CA VAL A 193 0.57 -11.81 -2.94
C VAL A 193 0.87 -10.59 -3.80
N PHE A 194 -0.11 -10.03 -4.50
CA PHE A 194 0.08 -8.80 -5.27
C PHE A 194 0.50 -7.63 -4.38
N MET A 195 -0.15 -7.42 -3.23
CA MET A 195 0.24 -6.38 -2.28
C MET A 195 1.62 -6.61 -1.66
N ILE A 196 1.97 -7.86 -1.33
CA ILE A 196 3.31 -8.20 -0.80
C ILE A 196 4.38 -7.99 -1.88
N ALA A 197 4.15 -8.49 -3.09
CA ALA A 197 5.03 -8.28 -4.23
C ALA A 197 5.23 -6.79 -4.51
N ASP A 198 4.18 -5.99 -4.40
CA ASP A 198 4.29 -4.56 -4.58
C ASP A 198 5.10 -3.88 -3.47
N ALA A 199 4.92 -4.28 -2.22
CA ALA A 199 5.76 -3.81 -1.12
C ALA A 199 7.24 -4.20 -1.29
N ILE A 200 7.52 -5.30 -2.00
CA ILE A 200 8.88 -5.73 -2.36
C ILE A 200 9.44 -4.89 -3.52
N PHE A 201 8.63 -4.70 -4.57
CA PHE A 201 9.08 -4.12 -5.83
C PHE A 201 8.97 -2.61 -5.90
N SER A 202 8.18 -1.96 -5.05
CA SER A 202 8.00 -0.51 -5.01
C SER A 202 8.72 0.09 -3.81
N PHE A 203 9.27 1.28 -4.01
CA PHE A 203 9.79 2.10 -2.91
C PHE A 203 8.74 2.94 -2.19
N ALA A 204 7.45 2.74 -2.50
CA ALA A 204 6.38 3.48 -1.85
C ALA A 204 6.51 3.38 -0.31
N PRO A 205 6.63 4.51 0.41
CA PRO A 205 6.93 4.53 1.83
C PRO A 205 5.82 3.85 2.62
N ILE A 206 6.18 3.07 3.64
CA ILE A 206 5.22 2.43 4.55
C ILE A 206 5.54 2.91 5.96
N ARG A 207 4.56 3.52 6.64
CA ARG A 207 4.70 4.05 8.01
C ARG A 207 3.84 3.28 9.00
N LEU A 208 4.33 3.06 10.22
CA LEU A 208 3.63 2.23 11.21
C LEU A 208 2.31 2.86 11.68
N LEU A 209 2.29 4.18 11.91
CA LEU A 209 1.11 4.87 12.44
C LEU A 209 -0.06 4.95 11.45
N HIS A 210 0.20 4.72 10.15
CA HIS A 210 -0.86 4.67 9.14
C HIS A 210 -1.83 3.50 9.33
N VAL A 211 -1.53 2.54 10.23
CA VAL A 211 -2.50 1.50 10.65
C VAL A 211 -3.85 2.10 11.09
N VAL A 212 -3.86 3.33 11.63
CA VAL A 212 -5.10 4.02 12.01
C VAL A 212 -6.05 4.21 10.83
N TYR A 213 -5.55 4.39 9.61
CA TYR A 213 -6.40 4.49 8.41
C TYR A 213 -7.10 3.16 8.09
N SER A 214 -6.41 2.04 8.27
CA SER A 214 -7.02 0.72 8.16
C SER A 214 -8.12 0.51 9.21
N TYR A 215 -7.90 0.97 10.44
CA TYR A 215 -8.93 0.92 11.47
C TYR A 215 -10.16 1.73 11.12
N VAL A 216 -9.99 2.97 10.67
CA VAL A 216 -11.08 3.84 10.22
C VAL A 216 -11.87 3.18 9.09
N PHE A 217 -11.19 2.53 8.14
CA PHE A 217 -11.83 1.79 7.07
C PHE A 217 -12.69 0.62 7.59
N THR A 218 -12.15 -0.19 8.50
CA THR A 218 -12.93 -1.28 9.11
C THR A 218 -14.10 -0.78 9.96
N LEU A 219 -13.93 0.34 10.65
CA LEU A 219 -14.99 0.98 11.42
C LEU A 219 -16.11 1.51 10.51
N ALA A 220 -15.76 2.11 9.37
CA ALA A 220 -16.72 2.54 8.37
C ALA A 220 -17.56 1.38 7.84
N TYR A 221 -16.93 0.22 7.57
CA TYR A 221 -17.66 -0.99 7.21
C TYR A 221 -18.63 -1.44 8.32
N VAL A 222 -18.20 -1.44 9.58
CA VAL A 222 -19.08 -1.78 10.71
C VAL A 222 -20.29 -0.87 10.75
N PHE A 223 -20.13 0.44 10.54
CA PHE A 223 -21.26 1.37 10.47
C PHE A 223 -22.20 1.07 9.30
N VAL A 224 -21.69 0.73 8.12
CA VAL A 224 -22.53 0.35 6.97
C VAL A 224 -23.34 -0.91 7.27
N VAL A 225 -22.71 -1.93 7.84
CA VAL A 225 -23.39 -3.18 8.21
C VAL A 225 -24.45 -2.94 9.27
N VAL A 226 -24.09 -2.22 10.34
CA VAL A 226 -25.03 -1.88 11.43
C VAL A 226 -26.20 -1.06 10.89
N GLY A 227 -25.93 -0.03 10.08
CA GLY A 227 -26.95 0.78 9.43
C GLY A 227 -27.86 -0.04 8.50
N TYR A 228 -27.29 -0.96 7.71
CA TYR A 228 -28.06 -1.89 6.90
C TYR A 228 -29.02 -2.73 7.75
N TYR A 229 -28.55 -3.29 8.88
CA TYR A 229 -29.41 -4.04 9.79
C TYR A 229 -30.51 -3.16 10.42
N PHE A 230 -30.21 -1.93 10.81
CA PHE A 230 -31.22 -1.03 11.39
C PHE A 230 -32.28 -0.56 10.38
N VAL A 231 -31.93 -0.44 9.09
CA VAL A 231 -32.82 0.12 8.06
C VAL A 231 -33.63 -0.96 7.33
N VAL A 232 -33.05 -2.14 7.09
CA VAL A 232 -33.60 -3.14 6.14
C VAL A 232 -34.24 -4.36 6.83
N VAL A 233 -33.93 -4.65 8.09
CA VAL A 233 -34.34 -5.89 8.78
C VAL A 233 -35.83 -5.97 9.12
N ASP A 234 -36.63 -4.94 8.84
CA ASP A 234 -38.08 -4.98 9.08
C ASP A 234 -38.87 -5.68 7.95
N SER A 235 -38.22 -6.15 6.88
CA SER A 235 -38.91 -6.86 5.79
C SER A 235 -38.19 -8.14 5.34
N GLN A 236 -38.86 -9.28 5.50
CA GLN A 236 -38.55 -10.61 4.94
C GLN A 236 -37.09 -10.84 4.47
N MET A 237 -36.25 -11.22 5.44
CA MET A 237 -34.89 -11.80 5.36
C MET A 237 -34.30 -12.09 3.96
N PRO A 238 -33.44 -11.19 3.41
CA PRO A 238 -32.26 -11.60 2.66
C PRO A 238 -31.12 -11.96 3.63
N GLY A 239 -30.44 -13.08 3.39
CA GLY A 239 -29.44 -13.65 4.31
C GLY A 239 -28.28 -12.72 4.70
N MET A 240 -27.66 -13.00 5.86
CA MET A 240 -26.54 -12.21 6.41
C MET A 240 -25.37 -12.09 5.41
N PRO A 241 -24.64 -10.96 5.39
CA PRO A 241 -23.45 -10.81 4.56
C PRO A 241 -22.45 -11.94 4.84
N ARG A 242 -21.79 -12.47 3.80
CA ARG A 242 -20.88 -13.64 3.92
C ARG A 242 -19.87 -13.48 5.05
N PHE A 243 -19.25 -12.31 5.16
CA PHE A 243 -18.27 -12.03 6.21
C PHE A 243 -18.87 -12.12 7.62
N VAL A 244 -20.08 -11.60 7.83
CA VAL A 244 -20.79 -11.66 9.12
C VAL A 244 -21.30 -13.07 9.38
N ASN A 245 -21.74 -13.78 8.35
CA ASN A 245 -22.26 -15.14 8.44
C ASN A 245 -21.20 -16.18 8.88
N ARG A 246 -19.90 -15.88 8.70
CA ARG A 246 -18.78 -16.68 9.22
C ARG A 246 -18.66 -16.60 10.75
N ILE A 247 -19.23 -15.57 11.37
CA ILE A 247 -19.15 -15.34 12.81
C ILE A 247 -20.26 -16.13 13.50
N GLN A 248 -20.02 -17.42 13.68
CA GLN A 248 -20.96 -18.32 14.37
C GLN A 248 -20.46 -18.64 15.78
N GLY A 249 -21.20 -18.17 16.79
CA GLY A 249 -20.91 -18.45 18.20
C GLY A 249 -19.82 -17.57 18.84
N PRO A 250 -19.57 -17.74 20.15
CA PRO A 250 -18.68 -16.87 20.91
C PRO A 250 -17.23 -16.99 20.49
N PHE A 251 -16.77 -18.18 20.10
CA PHE A 251 -15.38 -18.42 19.71
C PHE A 251 -14.98 -17.66 18.43
N SER A 252 -15.77 -17.77 17.37
CA SER A 252 -15.50 -17.07 16.10
C SER A 252 -15.58 -15.54 16.27
N SER A 253 -16.51 -15.04 17.10
CA SER A 253 -16.61 -13.62 17.42
C SER A 253 -15.36 -13.10 18.14
N VAL A 254 -14.83 -13.86 19.09
CA VAL A 254 -13.56 -13.52 19.78
C VAL A 254 -12.40 -13.55 18.78
N MET A 255 -12.34 -14.54 17.89
CA MET A 255 -11.28 -14.65 16.88
C MET A 255 -11.30 -13.49 15.88
N VAL A 256 -12.47 -13.12 15.35
CA VAL A 256 -12.60 -11.95 14.46
C VAL A 256 -12.18 -10.67 15.18
N SER A 257 -12.62 -10.48 16.42
CA SER A 257 -12.25 -9.30 17.21
C SER A 257 -10.74 -9.24 17.43
N LEU A 258 -10.11 -10.39 17.72
CA LEU A 258 -8.66 -10.50 17.87
C LEU A 258 -7.93 -10.19 16.56
N ILE A 259 -8.39 -10.69 15.42
CA ILE A 259 -7.80 -10.40 14.11
C ILE A 259 -7.97 -8.92 13.75
N LEU A 260 -9.12 -8.31 14.05
CA LEU A 260 -9.36 -6.90 13.75
C LEU A 260 -8.51 -5.98 14.64
N ILE A 261 -8.35 -6.28 15.93
CA ILE A 261 -7.65 -5.43 16.91
C ILE A 261 -6.14 -5.72 16.95
N LEU A 262 -5.71 -6.97 16.84
CA LEU A 262 -4.30 -7.34 16.90
C LEU A 262 -3.71 -7.68 15.53
N GLY A 263 -4.52 -8.18 14.60
CA GLY A 263 -4.04 -8.54 13.27
C GLY A 263 -3.61 -7.32 12.44
N GLN A 264 -4.41 -6.24 12.40
CA GLN A 264 -4.06 -5.04 11.64
C GLN A 264 -2.69 -4.43 11.99
N PRO A 265 -2.32 -4.20 13.27
CA PRO A 265 -1.00 -3.68 13.60
C PRO A 265 0.11 -4.68 13.27
N LEU A 266 -0.14 -5.99 13.40
CA LEU A 266 0.83 -7.02 13.00
C LEU A 266 1.04 -7.05 11.47
N PHE A 267 -0.03 -6.89 10.70
CA PHE A 267 0.04 -6.78 9.24
C PHE A 267 0.78 -5.51 8.81
N GLN A 268 0.49 -4.37 9.44
CA GLN A 268 1.23 -3.13 9.17
C GLN A 268 2.72 -3.28 9.52
N MET A 269 3.04 -3.92 10.65
CA MET A 269 4.41 -4.25 11.04
C MET A 269 5.11 -5.15 10.02
N LEU A 270 4.40 -6.14 9.44
CA LEU A 270 4.93 -7.00 8.39
C LEU A 270 5.31 -6.18 7.15
N TYR A 271 4.40 -5.34 6.63
CA TYR A 271 4.66 -4.50 5.47
C TYR A 271 5.77 -3.47 5.73
N PHE A 272 5.76 -2.86 6.91
CA PHE A 272 6.82 -1.96 7.34
C PHE A 272 8.20 -2.64 7.36
N THR A 273 8.25 -3.86 7.90
CA THR A 273 9.49 -4.64 7.95
C THR A 273 9.98 -4.97 6.54
N ILE A 274 9.09 -5.39 5.64
CA ILE A 274 9.41 -5.65 4.23
C ILE A 274 10.00 -4.38 3.59
N HIS A 275 9.33 -3.25 3.73
CA HIS A 275 9.78 -1.99 3.17
C HIS A 275 11.16 -1.58 3.68
N LYS A 276 11.38 -1.60 5.01
CA LYS A 276 12.69 -1.26 5.59
C LYS A 276 13.78 -2.27 5.19
N LEU A 277 13.46 -3.55 5.02
CA LEU A 277 14.39 -4.54 4.49
C LEU A 277 14.77 -4.24 3.03
N ASN A 278 13.82 -3.79 2.20
CA ASN A 278 14.12 -3.40 0.82
C ASN A 278 15.02 -2.18 0.76
N CYS A 279 14.75 -1.15 1.58
CA CYS A 279 15.63 0.01 1.71
C CYS A 279 17.05 -0.43 2.10
N LEU A 280 17.18 -1.24 3.16
CA LEU A 280 18.47 -1.75 3.61
C LEU A 280 19.20 -2.58 2.55
N ALA A 281 18.47 -3.42 1.80
CA ALA A 281 19.05 -4.22 0.73
C ALA A 281 19.53 -3.32 -0.41
N TYR A 282 18.74 -2.32 -0.81
CA TYR A 282 19.12 -1.36 -1.83
C TYR A 282 20.41 -0.63 -1.47
N PHE A 283 20.52 -0.03 -0.28
CA PHE A 283 21.76 0.62 0.16
C PHE A 283 22.95 -0.34 0.18
N LYS A 284 22.73 -1.59 0.60
CA LYS A 284 23.82 -2.58 0.63
C LYS A 284 24.34 -2.96 -0.76
N TYR A 285 23.47 -3.02 -1.77
CA TYR A 285 23.83 -3.50 -3.11
C TYR A 285 24.22 -2.37 -4.07
N TYR A 286 23.67 -1.18 -3.88
CA TYR A 286 23.84 -0.02 -4.78
C TYR A 286 24.48 1.18 -4.09
N GLY A 287 24.89 1.06 -2.82
CA GLY A 287 25.61 2.10 -2.10
C GLY A 287 26.82 2.59 -2.89
N TYR A 288 26.73 3.85 -3.28
CA TYR A 288 27.87 4.70 -3.60
C TYR A 288 28.62 4.98 -2.29
#